data_AF-A0A1A7R3N2-F1
#
_entry.id   AF-A0A1A7R3N2-F1
#
_cell.length_a   1.000
_cell.length_b   1.000
_cell.length_c   1.000
_cell.angle_alpha   90.00
_cell.angle_beta   90.00
_cell.angle_gamma   90.00
#
_symmetry.space_group_name_H-M   'P 1'
#
loop_
_entity.id
_entity.type
_entity.pdbx_description
1 polymer ?
#
loop_
_entity_poly.entity_id
_entity_poly.type
_entity_poly.pdbx_seq_one_letter_code
_entity_poly.pdbx_strand_id
1 'polypeptide(L)' 'MSENELPPNIAAAVKNKYADYKIDSAEVYERDGTKTYKIEIEKGWFNERDLTIDASGKIVNDIED' A
#
# COMPACT_ATOMS: atom_id res chain seq x y z
N MET A 1 -3.85 7.28 -7.19
CA MET A 1 -5.19 6.85 -6.75
C MET A 1 -5.36 7.29 -5.31
N SER A 2 -6.57 7.63 -4.87
CA SER A 2 -6.84 7.87 -3.46
C SER A 2 -7.08 6.55 -2.72
N GLU A 3 -6.90 6.51 -1.39
CA GLU A 3 -7.16 5.32 -0.56
C GLU A 3 -8.52 4.65 -0.88
N ASN A 4 -9.55 5.45 -1.14
CA ASN A 4 -10.91 4.97 -1.46
C ASN A 4 -11.04 4.25 -2.81
N GLU A 5 -10.01 4.32 -3.67
CA GLU A 5 -9.98 3.63 -4.96
C GLU A 5 -9.21 2.31 -4.89
N LEU A 6 -8.55 2.01 -3.76
CA LEU A 6 -7.89 0.73 -3.55
C LEU A 6 -8.92 -0.39 -3.40
N PRO A 7 -8.64 -1.60 -3.91
CA PRO A 7 -9.47 -2.76 -3.60
C PRO A 7 -9.49 -2.99 -2.08
N PRO A 8 -10.65 -3.36 -1.50
CA PRO A 8 -10.80 -3.46 -0.04
C PRO A 8 -9.79 -4.38 0.65
N ASN A 9 -9.37 -5.47 -0.02
CA ASN A 9 -8.37 -6.40 0.53
C ASN A 9 -6.98 -5.76 0.64
N ILE A 10 -6.62 -4.85 -0.27
CA ILE A 10 -5.34 -4.15 -0.25
C ILE A 10 -5.32 -3.13 0.89
N ALA A 11 -6.37 -2.30 0.99
CA ALA A 11 -6.49 -1.34 2.09
C ALA A 11 -6.54 -2.04 3.47
N ALA A 12 -7.23 -3.17 3.56
CA ALA A 12 -7.25 -3.99 4.78
C ALA A 12 -5.86 -4.56 5.13
N ALA A 13 -5.08 -5.02 4.14
CA ALA A 13 -3.72 -5.52 4.38
C ALA A 13 -2.82 -4.46 5.02
N VAL A 14 -2.90 -3.21 4.54
CA VAL A 14 -2.17 -2.08 5.12
C VAL A 14 -2.65 -1.79 6.54
N LYS A 15 -3.96 -1.61 6.74
CA LYS A 15 -4.55 -1.27 8.05
C LYS A 15 -4.29 -2.34 9.12
N ASN A 16 -4.28 -3.61 8.73
CA ASN A 16 -4.03 -4.71 9.67
C ASN A 16 -2.58 -4.75 10.16
N LYS A 17 -1.60 -4.37 9.32
CA LYS A 17 -0.17 -4.38 9.68
C LYS A 17 0.30 -3.04 10.26
N TYR A 18 -0.24 -1.93 9.78
CA TYR A 18 0.17 -0.57 10.12
C TYR A 18 -1.02 0.29 10.56
N ALA A 19 -1.73 -0.13 11.62
CA ALA A 19 -2.95 0.53 12.08
C ALA A 19 -2.78 2.02 12.42
N ASP A 20 -1.57 2.42 12.83
CA ASP A 20 -1.26 3.81 13.19
C ASP A 20 -0.80 4.67 12.01
N TYR A 21 -0.59 4.07 10.84
CA TYR A 21 -0.13 4.76 9.63
C TYR A 21 -1.34 5.13 8.77
N LYS A 22 -1.19 6.23 8.03
CA LYS A 22 -2.15 6.66 7.00
C LYS A 22 -1.59 6.30 5.63
N ILE A 23 -2.48 5.97 4.70
CA ILE A 23 -2.10 5.84 3.29
C ILE A 23 -1.99 7.25 2.73
N ASP A 24 -0.79 7.64 2.31
CA ASP A 24 -0.57 8.95 1.70
C ASP A 24 -0.81 8.87 0.18
N SER A 25 -0.15 7.91 -0.47
CA SER A 25 -0.24 7.72 -1.90
C SER A 25 -0.42 6.25 -2.29
N ALA A 26 -1.07 6.02 -3.43
CA ALA A 26 -1.27 4.68 -3.98
C ALA A 26 -1.23 4.68 -5.51
N GLU A 27 -0.47 3.76 -6.06
CA GLU A 27 -0.31 3.52 -7.49
C GLU A 27 -0.56 2.05 -7.83
N VAL A 28 -1.29 1.81 -8.92
CA VAL A 28 -1.50 0.46 -9.46
C VAL A 28 -0.68 0.28 -10.71
N TYR A 29 0.05 -0.83 -10.75
CA TYR A 29 0.83 -1.27 -11.89
C TYR A 29 0.20 -2.55 -12.41
N GLU A 30 0.00 -2.61 -13.72
CA GLU A 30 -0.48 -3.82 -14.38
C GLU A 30 0.52 -4.24 -15.45
N ARG A 31 0.98 -5.49 -15.38
CA ARG A 31 1.83 -6.11 -16.41
C ARG A 31 1.33 -7.52 -16.65
N ASP A 32 1.12 -7.86 -17.92
CA ASP A 32 0.66 -9.19 -18.36
C ASP A 32 -0.58 -9.68 -17.60
N GLY A 33 -1.53 -8.77 -17.31
CA GLY A 33 -2.76 -9.05 -16.56
C GLY A 33 -2.58 -9.22 -15.04
N THR A 34 -1.35 -9.08 -14.53
CA THR A 34 -1.05 -9.11 -13.09
C THR A 34 -0.98 -7.69 -12.54
N LYS A 35 -1.77 -7.41 -11.49
CA LYS A 35 -1.74 -6.13 -10.78
C LYS A 35 -0.84 -6.17 -9.55
N THR A 36 -0.12 -5.08 -9.34
CA THR A 36 0.69 -4.80 -8.15
C THR A 36 0.37 -3.38 -7.67
N TYR A 37 0.30 -3.18 -6.36
CA TYR A 37 0.00 -1.90 -5.74
C TYR A 37 1.24 -1.39 -5.03
N LYS A 38 1.70 -0.20 -5.40
CA LYS A 38 2.69 0.54 -4.61
C LYS A 38 1.94 1.52 -3.73
N ILE A 39 2.21 1.47 -2.43
CA ILE A 39 1.49 2.27 -1.44
C ILE A 39 2.49 2.90 -0.51
N GLU A 40 2.44 4.21 -0.43
CA GLU A 40 3.19 4.99 0.53
C GLU A 40 2.33 5.19 1.78
N ILE A 41 2.91 4.93 2.95
CA ILE A 41 2.24 5.13 4.23
C ILE A 41 3.07 6.02 5.15
N GLU A 42 2.40 6.90 5.88
CA GLU A 42 3.04 7.83 6.81
C GLU A 42 2.50 7.69 8.26
N LYS A 43 3.39 7.90 9.24
CA LYS A 43 3.02 8.10 10.66
C LYS A 43 3.68 9.39 11.16
N GLY A 44 2.98 10.50 10.94
CA GLY A 44 3.54 11.83 11.16
C GLY A 44 4.66 12.14 10.17
N TRP A 45 5.35 13.27 10.36
CA TRP A 45 6.25 13.85 9.34
C TRP A 45 7.55 13.10 9.03
N PHE A 46 7.91 12.06 9.78
CA PHE A 46 9.26 11.45 9.68
C PHE A 46 9.24 9.93 9.57
N ASN A 47 8.05 9.32 9.50
CA ASN A 47 7.95 7.86 9.44
C ASN A 47 7.16 7.52 8.18
N GLU A 48 7.88 7.41 7.07
CA GLU A 48 7.34 7.07 5.77
C GLU A 48 7.80 5.66 5.38
N ARG A 49 6.95 4.94 4.66
CA ARG A 49 7.25 3.59 4.18
C ARG A 49 6.63 3.37 2.82
N ASP A 50 7.41 2.75 1.95
CA ASP A 50 7.00 2.24 0.65
C ASP A 50 6.66 0.75 0.72
N LEU A 51 5.39 0.45 0.47
CA LEU A 51 4.88 -0.92 0.39
C LEU A 51 4.68 -1.33 -1.06
N THR A 52 5.02 -2.57 -1.37
CA THR A 52 4.54 -3.23 -2.59
C THR A 52 3.64 -4.39 -2.19
N ILE A 53 2.41 -4.40 -2.70
CA ILE A 53 1.39 -5.40 -2.39
C ILE A 53 0.94 -6.06 -3.69
N ASP A 54 0.87 -7.39 -3.71
CA ASP A 54 0.32 -8.11 -4.86
C ASP A 54 -1.22 -8.06 -4.88
N ALA A 55 -1.82 -8.55 -5.97
CA ALA A 55 -3.28 -8.57 -6.13
C ALA A 55 -4.05 -9.36 -5.05
N SER A 56 -3.38 -10.26 -4.32
CA SER A 56 -4.01 -11.01 -3.23
C SER A 56 -4.10 -10.20 -1.92
N GLY A 57 -3.35 -9.10 -1.81
CA GLY A 57 -3.21 -8.34 -0.57
C GLY A 57 -1.98 -8.74 0.25
N LYS A 58 -1.07 -9.54 -0.32
CA LYS A 58 0.18 -9.87 0.34
C LYS A 58 1.20 -8.77 0.11
N ILE A 59 1.77 -8.25 1.20
CA ILE A 59 2.91 -7.33 1.16
C ILE A 59 4.14 -8.11 0.73
N VAL A 60 4.70 -7.77 -0.42
CA VAL A 60 5.89 -8.39 -1.02
C VAL A 60 7.15 -7.55 -0.85
N ASN A 61 6.99 -6.25 -0.56
CA ASN A 61 8.08 -5.35 -0.21
C ASN A 61 7.62 -4.31 0.84
N ASP A 62 8.52 -3.93 1.73
CA ASP A 62 8.31 -3.01 2.86
C ASP A 62 9.65 -2.32 3.14
N ILE A 63 9.76 -1.06 2.71
CA ILE A 63 10.97 -0.24 2.83
C ILE A 63 10.60 1.03 3.60
N GLU A 64 11.42 1.39 4.59
CA GLU A 64 11.37 2.72 5.21
C GLU A 64 12.08 3.71 4.28
N ASP A 65 11.46 4.87 4.02
CA ASP A 65 12.07 5.99 3.29
C ASP A 65 12.95 6.84 4.23
#